data_AF-A0A926ZV13-F1
#
_entry.id   AF-A0A926ZV13-F1
#
_cell.length_a   1.000
_cell.length_b   1.000
_cell.length_c   1.000
_cell.angle_alpha   90.00
_cell.angle_beta   90.00
_cell.angle_gamma   90.00
#
_symmetry.space_group_name_H-M   'P 1'
#
loop_
_entity.id
_entity.type
_entity.pdbx_description
1 polymer ?
#
loop_
_entity_poly.entity_id
_entity_poly.type
_entity_poly.pdbx_seq_one_letter_code
_entity_poly.pdbx_strand_id
1 'polypeptide(L)'
;MKITRYLRSALVALFLVLTLVTTSACSAAPKADQSVLSPSSAYSQLERGDTAAGQNFGNWVVQTANGLIQDAYVRDNDKLGVVISPKVRPTEVRPLARSLVQGFHHNFPNRDVSVLVYAPDKQLILTANYDKSTQQVEYQ
;
A
#
# COMPACT_ATOMS: atom_id res chain seq x y z
N MET A 1 50.69 32.32 23.44
CA MET A 1 49.28 32.18 23.00
C MET A 1 49.04 30.81 22.33
N LYS A 2 48.86 29.71 23.10
CA LYS A 2 48.49 28.38 22.55
C LYS A 2 47.62 27.53 23.50
N ILE A 3 47.04 28.12 24.54
CA ILE A 3 46.30 27.38 25.59
C ILE A 3 44.78 27.45 25.38
N THR A 4 44.26 28.51 24.75
CA THR A 4 42.82 28.73 24.54
C THR A 4 42.21 27.90 23.41
N ARG A 5 43.01 27.23 22.58
CA ARG A 5 42.52 26.37 21.48
C ARG A 5 42.21 24.93 21.93
N TYR A 6 42.92 24.42 22.94
CA TYR A 6 42.69 23.07 23.47
C TYR A 6 41.39 22.95 24.28
N LEU A 7 40.98 24.04 24.95
CA LEU A 7 39.73 24.06 25.73
C LEU A 7 38.47 23.92 24.85
N ARG A 8 38.52 24.42 23.60
CA ARG A 8 37.38 24.37 22.66
C ARG A 8 37.18 22.97 22.06
N SER A 9 38.25 22.22 21.81
CA SER A 9 38.16 20.87 21.24
C SER A 9 37.72 19.82 22.27
N ALA A 10 38.04 20.01 23.56
CA ALA A 10 37.61 19.11 24.63
C ALA A 10 36.08 19.18 24.88
N LEU A 11 35.48 20.36 24.71
CA LEU A 11 34.03 20.55 24.88
C LEU A 11 33.18 19.88 23.79
N VAL A 12 33.69 19.78 22.56
CA VAL A 12 32.97 19.16 21.43
C VAL A 12 32.99 17.63 21.52
N ALA A 13 34.09 17.04 22.00
CA ALA A 13 34.19 15.59 22.18
C ALA A 13 33.33 15.08 23.35
N LEU A 14 33.16 15.87 24.41
CA LEU A 14 32.35 15.50 25.57
C LEU A 14 30.85 15.46 25.24
N PHE A 15 30.36 16.32 24.35
CA PHE A 15 28.95 16.33 23.93
C PHE A 15 28.59 15.14 23.03
N LEU A 16 29.54 14.62 22.23
CA LEU A 16 29.29 13.54 21.28
C LEU A 16 29.20 12.15 21.96
N VAL A 17 29.80 11.98 23.13
CA VAL A 17 29.74 10.73 23.90
C VAL A 17 28.50 10.66 24.79
N LEU A 18 27.94 11.81 25.19
CA LEU A 18 26.80 11.86 26.11
C LEU A 18 25.44 11.58 25.44
N THR A 19 25.35 11.62 24.11
CA THR A 19 24.09 11.33 23.39
C THR A 19 23.87 9.85 23.09
N LEU A 20 24.82 8.96 23.40
CA LEU A 20 24.75 7.54 23.01
C LEU A 20 24.14 6.59 24.07
N VAL A 21 23.78 7.07 25.27
CA VAL A 21 23.45 6.17 26.41
C VAL A 21 22.01 6.29 26.92
N THR A 22 21.07 6.82 26.13
CA THR A 22 19.65 6.84 26.54
C THR A 22 18.68 6.46 25.43
N THR A 23 18.64 5.17 25.07
CA THR A 23 17.44 4.53 24.49
C THR A 23 17.30 3.09 25.02
N SER A 24 17.19 2.95 26.33
CA SER A 24 16.56 1.76 26.92
C SER A 24 15.05 1.90 26.81
N ALA A 25 14.47 1.25 25.80
CA ALA A 25 13.05 0.94 25.74
C ALA A 25 12.88 -0.50 25.21
N CYS A 26 13.13 -1.48 26.08
CA CYS A 26 12.37 -2.72 26.02
C CYS A 26 10.95 -2.37 26.49
N SER A 27 9.96 -2.49 25.62
CA SER A 27 8.57 -2.57 26.05
C SER A 27 7.80 -3.52 25.15
N ALA A 28 7.37 -4.61 25.78
CA ALA A 28 6.34 -5.57 25.38
C ALA A 28 6.46 -6.28 24.03
N ALA A 29 6.76 -7.58 24.08
CA ALA A 29 6.29 -8.52 23.08
C ALA A 29 4.75 -8.46 23.00
N PRO A 30 4.13 -8.39 21.83
CA PRO A 30 2.69 -8.53 21.73
C PRO A 30 2.34 -9.97 22.07
N LYS A 31 1.52 -10.11 23.11
CA LYS A 31 0.79 -11.32 23.44
C LYS A 31 0.03 -11.75 22.18
N ALA A 32 0.18 -13.00 21.78
CA ALA A 32 -0.67 -13.61 20.76
C ALA A 32 -2.10 -13.63 21.30
N ASP A 33 -2.85 -12.56 21.07
CA ASP A 33 -4.30 -12.59 21.18
C ASP A 33 -4.80 -13.38 19.97
N GLN A 34 -5.24 -14.61 20.25
CA GLN A 34 -6.20 -15.32 19.43
C GLN A 34 -7.52 -14.54 19.47
N SER A 35 -7.54 -13.38 18.82
CA SER A 35 -8.76 -12.67 18.49
C SER A 35 -9.42 -13.44 17.36
N VAL A 36 -10.53 -14.08 17.71
CA VAL A 36 -11.55 -14.59 16.79
C VAL A 36 -11.67 -13.60 15.62
N LEU A 37 -11.33 -14.09 14.43
CA LEU A 37 -11.40 -13.38 13.15
C LEU A 37 -12.78 -12.75 12.98
N SER A 38 -12.93 -11.52 13.44
CA SER A 38 -13.97 -10.61 12.99
C SER A 38 -13.44 -9.99 11.69
N PRO A 39 -14.04 -10.26 10.52
CA PRO A 39 -13.51 -9.82 9.22
C PRO A 39 -13.38 -8.30 9.05
N SER A 40 -13.98 -7.52 9.96
CA SER A 40 -14.05 -6.07 9.90
C SER A 40 -12.78 -5.36 10.39
N SER A 41 -12.01 -5.93 11.33
CA SER A 41 -10.82 -5.31 11.92
C SER A 41 -9.55 -5.50 11.10
N ALA A 42 -9.51 -6.53 10.24
CA ALA A 42 -8.45 -6.69 9.24
C ALA A 42 -8.47 -5.56 8.21
N TYR A 43 -9.63 -4.94 7.98
CA TYR A 43 -9.82 -3.91 6.95
C TYR A 43 -9.18 -2.56 7.30
N SER A 44 -9.10 -2.20 8.58
CA SER A 44 -8.59 -0.90 9.04
C SER A 44 -7.06 -0.80 9.14
N GLN A 45 -6.32 -1.91 8.94
CA GLN A 45 -4.85 -1.91 8.86
C GLN A 45 -4.33 -2.38 7.48
N LEU A 46 -5.23 -2.68 6.53
CA LEU A 46 -4.86 -2.97 5.14
C LEU A 46 -4.51 -1.70 4.33
N GLU A 47 -4.50 -0.53 4.98
CA GLU A 47 -4.59 0.82 4.42
C GLU A 47 -3.27 1.38 3.84
N ARG A 48 -3.38 1.86 2.59
CA ARG A 48 -2.36 2.52 1.77
C ARG A 48 -1.23 1.60 1.30
N GLY A 49 -0.86 1.74 0.03
CA GLY A 49 0.05 0.83 -0.65
C GLY A 49 1.35 0.63 0.12
N ASP A 50 1.87 -0.59 0.06
CA ASP A 50 3.12 -0.98 0.73
C ASP A 50 4.36 -0.27 0.15
N THR A 51 4.22 0.33 -1.03
CA THR A 51 5.22 1.18 -1.67
C THR A 51 4.66 2.54 -2.07
N ALA A 52 5.55 3.53 -2.22
CA ALA A 52 5.19 4.85 -2.71
C ALA A 52 4.56 4.82 -4.12
N ALA A 53 5.04 3.94 -5.00
CA ALA A 53 4.50 3.77 -6.34
C ALA A 53 3.08 3.20 -6.29
N GLY A 54 2.86 2.17 -5.47
CA GLY A 54 1.55 1.58 -5.23
C GLY A 54 0.56 2.59 -4.64
N GLN A 55 1.00 3.40 -3.67
CA GLN A 55 0.18 4.45 -3.08
C GLN A 55 -0.24 5.51 -4.10
N ASN A 56 0.70 5.98 -4.92
CA ASN A 56 0.43 6.98 -5.94
C ASN A 56 -0.55 6.44 -6.98
N PHE A 57 -0.38 5.18 -7.39
CA PHE A 57 -1.30 4.55 -8.32
C PHE A 57 -2.70 4.37 -7.74
N GLY A 58 -2.83 3.89 -6.49
CA GLY A 58 -4.12 3.78 -5.81
C GLY A 58 -4.85 5.12 -5.72
N ASN A 59 -4.14 6.19 -5.31
CA ASN A 59 -4.69 7.55 -5.30
C ASN A 59 -5.14 8.00 -6.69
N TRP A 60 -4.31 7.76 -7.71
CA TRP A 60 -4.62 8.11 -9.10
C TRP A 60 -5.86 7.37 -9.62
N VAL A 61 -6.03 6.09 -9.27
CA VAL A 61 -7.21 5.30 -9.65
C VAL A 61 -8.49 5.92 -9.08
N VAL A 62 -8.51 6.23 -7.78
CA VAL A 62 -9.68 6.85 -7.13
C VAL A 62 -10.01 8.21 -7.75
N GLN A 63 -8.99 9.03 -7.98
CA GLN A 63 -9.16 10.36 -8.60
C GLN A 63 -9.67 10.27 -10.04
N THR A 64 -9.09 9.38 -10.85
CA THR A 64 -9.40 9.25 -12.28
C THR A 64 -10.74 8.56 -12.53
N ALA A 65 -11.19 7.69 -11.62
CA ALA A 65 -12.44 6.96 -11.76
C ALA A 65 -13.69 7.83 -11.61
N ASN A 66 -13.58 9.14 -11.36
CA ASN A 66 -14.70 10.08 -11.29
C ASN A 66 -15.85 9.61 -10.37
N GLY A 67 -15.50 8.99 -9.24
CA GLY A 67 -16.46 8.48 -8.26
C GLY A 67 -17.10 7.14 -8.61
N LEU A 68 -16.62 6.43 -9.65
CA LEU A 68 -16.95 5.02 -9.90
C LEU A 68 -16.24 4.08 -8.93
N ILE A 69 -15.05 4.47 -8.46
CA ILE A 69 -14.26 3.75 -7.46
C ILE A 69 -14.27 4.57 -6.18
N GLN A 70 -14.65 3.93 -5.08
CA GLN A 70 -14.73 4.55 -3.75
C GLN A 70 -13.42 4.47 -3.00
N ASP A 71 -12.67 3.37 -3.19
CA ASP A 71 -11.37 3.16 -2.57
C ASP A 71 -10.49 2.30 -3.47
N ALA A 72 -9.18 2.48 -3.38
CA ALA A 72 -8.20 1.66 -4.08
C ALA A 72 -6.88 1.56 -3.32
N TYR A 73 -6.29 0.38 -3.33
CA TYR A 73 -4.99 0.10 -2.72
C TYR A 73 -4.16 -0.83 -3.60
N VAL A 74 -2.85 -0.68 -3.56
CA VAL A 74 -1.90 -1.56 -4.28
C VAL A 74 -1.03 -2.30 -3.27
N ARG A 75 -0.77 -3.58 -3.50
CA ARG A 75 0.16 -4.40 -2.72
C ARG A 75 1.19 -5.04 -3.61
N ASP A 76 2.40 -5.17 -3.08
CA ASP A 76 3.58 -5.81 -3.68
C ASP A 76 3.93 -5.27 -5.08
N ASN A 77 3.32 -4.14 -5.47
CA ASN A 77 3.29 -3.61 -6.84
C ASN A 77 2.72 -4.57 -7.90
N ASP A 78 1.98 -5.61 -7.51
CA ASP A 78 1.39 -6.60 -8.42
C ASP A 78 -0.11 -6.84 -8.21
N LYS A 79 -0.69 -6.38 -7.09
CA LYS A 79 -2.11 -6.51 -6.78
C LYS A 79 -2.74 -5.16 -6.53
N LEU A 80 -3.80 -4.84 -7.26
CA LEU A 80 -4.64 -3.66 -7.06
C LEU A 80 -5.99 -4.11 -6.51
N GLY A 81 -6.32 -3.73 -5.28
CA GLY A 81 -7.69 -3.84 -4.77
C GLY A 81 -8.47 -2.56 -5.08
N VAL A 82 -9.69 -2.69 -5.61
CA VAL A 82 -10.60 -1.57 -5.86
C VAL A 82 -11.97 -1.85 -5.27
N VAL A 83 -12.54 -0.88 -4.58
CA VAL A 83 -13.93 -0.91 -4.11
C VAL A 83 -14.76 -0.07 -5.05
N ILE A 84 -15.70 -0.68 -5.77
CA ILE A 84 -16.59 0.07 -6.67
C ILE A 84 -17.68 0.79 -5.88
N SER A 85 -18.12 1.92 -6.42
CA SER A 85 -19.29 2.62 -5.91
C SER A 85 -20.59 1.93 -6.37
N PRO A 86 -21.72 2.17 -5.68
CA PRO A 86 -23.04 1.71 -6.12
C PRO A 86 -23.48 2.23 -7.50
N LYS A 87 -22.74 3.19 -8.09
CA LYS A 87 -23.04 3.75 -9.42
C LYS A 87 -22.62 2.82 -10.55
N VAL A 88 -21.71 1.88 -10.30
CA VAL A 88 -21.21 0.93 -11.29
C VAL A 88 -22.24 -0.18 -11.47
N ARG A 89 -22.76 -0.35 -12.69
CA ARG A 89 -23.71 -1.43 -12.98
C ARG A 89 -22.98 -2.78 -13.04
N PRO A 90 -23.64 -3.90 -12.71
CA PRO A 90 -23.02 -5.23 -12.81
C PRO A 90 -22.41 -5.54 -14.18
N THR A 91 -23.06 -5.06 -15.26
CA THR A 91 -22.57 -5.21 -16.63
C THR A 91 -21.31 -4.38 -16.94
N GLU A 92 -21.01 -3.36 -16.14
CA GLU A 92 -19.86 -2.47 -16.29
C GLU A 92 -18.64 -2.92 -15.47
N VAL A 93 -18.82 -3.85 -14.53
CA VAL A 93 -17.74 -4.33 -13.66
C VAL A 93 -16.60 -4.94 -14.48
N ARG A 94 -16.92 -5.81 -15.44
CA ARG A 94 -15.91 -6.47 -16.30
C ARG A 94 -15.14 -5.48 -17.18
N PRO A 95 -15.77 -4.57 -17.96
CA PRO A 95 -15.01 -3.59 -18.73
C PRO A 95 -14.21 -2.63 -17.85
N LEU A 96 -14.74 -2.23 -16.68
CA LEU A 96 -13.99 -1.43 -15.70
C LEU A 96 -12.73 -2.16 -15.23
N ALA A 97 -12.86 -3.42 -14.80
CA ALA A 97 -11.74 -4.24 -14.36
C ALA A 97 -10.68 -4.41 -15.45
N ARG A 98 -11.11 -4.60 -16.70
CA ARG A 98 -10.21 -4.67 -17.85
C ARG A 98 -9.41 -3.37 -18.02
N SER A 99 -10.05 -2.21 -17.97
CA SER A 99 -9.35 -0.93 -18.06
C SER A 99 -8.38 -0.72 -16.91
N LEU A 100 -8.77 -1.12 -15.69
CA LEU A 100 -7.93 -1.02 -14.51
C LEU A 100 -6.68 -1.90 -14.61
N VAL A 101 -6.83 -3.18 -15.01
CA VAL A 101 -5.69 -4.09 -15.09
C VAL A 101 -4.72 -3.67 -16.20
N GLN A 102 -5.25 -3.13 -17.31
CA GLN A 102 -4.42 -2.57 -18.38
C GLN A 102 -3.64 -1.34 -17.90
N GLY A 103 -4.29 -0.41 -17.20
CA GLY A 103 -3.62 0.75 -16.61
C GLY A 103 -2.59 0.36 -15.55
N PHE A 104 -2.89 -0.67 -14.76
CA PHE A 104 -2.00 -1.18 -13.72
C PHE A 104 -0.76 -1.83 -14.32
N HIS A 105 -0.91 -2.65 -15.36
CA HIS A 105 0.22 -3.20 -16.11
C HIS A 105 1.11 -2.11 -16.72
N HIS A 106 0.50 -1.04 -17.24
CA HIS A 106 1.26 0.09 -17.78
C HIS A 106 2.15 0.76 -16.73
N ASN A 107 1.65 0.92 -15.50
CA ASN A 107 2.42 1.53 -14.41
C ASN A 107 3.45 0.59 -13.77
N PHE A 108 3.23 -0.72 -13.86
CA PHE A 108 4.14 -1.75 -13.35
C PHE A 108 4.54 -2.71 -14.47
N PRO A 109 5.33 -2.24 -15.45
CA PRO A 109 5.72 -3.08 -16.58
C PRO A 109 6.62 -4.23 -16.11
N ASN A 110 6.59 -5.33 -16.85
CA ASN A 110 7.43 -6.54 -16.68
C ASN A 110 6.98 -7.58 -15.65
N ARG A 111 5.77 -7.48 -15.10
CA ARG A 111 5.21 -8.48 -14.18
C ARG A 111 3.76 -8.80 -14.54
N ASP A 112 3.31 -9.93 -14.02
CA ASP A 112 1.90 -10.26 -13.95
C ASP A 112 1.25 -9.35 -12.91
N VAL A 113 0.04 -8.89 -13.20
CA VAL A 113 -0.69 -7.99 -12.31
C VAL A 113 -2.13 -8.43 -12.16
N SER A 114 -2.67 -8.26 -10.96
CA SER A 114 -4.03 -8.67 -10.60
C SER A 114 -4.84 -7.46 -10.11
N VAL A 115 -6.07 -7.34 -10.58
CA VAL A 115 -7.06 -6.39 -10.07
C VAL A 115 -8.17 -7.15 -9.37
N LEU A 116 -8.33 -6.91 -8.09
CA LEU A 116 -9.38 -7.46 -7.25
C LEU A 116 -10.47 -6.40 -7.10
N VAL A 117 -11.66 -6.70 -7.64
CA VAL A 117 -12.80 -5.79 -7.63
C VAL A 117 -13.76 -6.19 -6.54
N TYR A 118 -13.97 -5.28 -5.59
CA TYR A 118 -14.89 -5.43 -4.47
C TYR A 118 -16.15 -4.60 -4.71
N ALA A 119 -17.31 -5.16 -4.37
CA ALA A 119 -18.59 -4.45 -4.30
C ALA A 119 -18.59 -3.39 -3.17
N PRO A 120 -19.60 -2.50 -3.12
CA PRO A 120 -19.69 -1.47 -2.06
C PRO A 120 -19.76 -2.04 -0.64
N ASP A 121 -20.22 -3.28 -0.49
CA ASP A 121 -20.25 -4.04 0.77
C ASP A 121 -18.92 -4.77 1.07
N LYS A 122 -17.90 -4.52 0.24
CA LYS A 122 -16.54 -5.09 0.30
C LYS A 122 -16.45 -6.57 -0.03
N GLN A 123 -17.47 -7.16 -0.65
CA GLN A 123 -17.37 -8.53 -1.18
C GLN A 123 -16.57 -8.54 -2.49
N LEU A 124 -15.63 -9.49 -2.63
CA LEU A 124 -14.92 -9.69 -3.90
C LEU A 124 -15.91 -10.23 -4.94
N ILE A 125 -16.06 -9.52 -6.06
CA ILE A 125 -17.02 -9.85 -7.12
C ILE A 125 -16.37 -10.22 -8.46
N LEU A 126 -15.12 -9.82 -8.67
CA LEU A 126 -14.36 -10.14 -9.88
C LEU A 126 -12.87 -10.01 -9.61
N THR A 127 -12.09 -10.95 -10.11
CA THR A 127 -10.63 -10.80 -10.23
C THR A 127 -10.26 -10.75 -11.71
N ALA A 128 -9.49 -9.74 -12.11
CA ALA A 128 -8.93 -9.62 -13.44
C ALA A 128 -7.40 -9.76 -13.37
N ASN A 129 -6.85 -10.79 -14.00
CA ASN A 129 -5.42 -11.07 -14.00
C ASN A 129 -4.85 -10.78 -15.38
N TYR A 130 -3.79 -9.99 -15.46
CA TYR A 130 -3.02 -9.81 -16.68
C TYR A 130 -1.79 -10.71 -16.63
N ASP A 131 -1.74 -11.66 -17.55
CA ASP A 131 -0.60 -12.54 -17.76
C ASP A 131 0.33 -11.89 -18.78
N LYS A 132 1.56 -11.59 -18.36
CA LYS A 132 2.58 -10.96 -19.21
C LYS A 132 3.05 -11.88 -20.33
N SER A 133 3.11 -13.18 -20.08
CA SER A 133 3.60 -14.17 -21.05
C SER A 133 2.65 -14.34 -22.24
N THR A 134 1.35 -14.30 -21.99
CA THR A 134 0.32 -14.42 -23.03
C THR A 134 -0.22 -13.07 -23.49
N GLN A 135 0.03 -12.01 -22.72
CA GLN A 135 -0.51 -10.66 -22.90
C GLN A 135 -2.05 -10.61 -22.85
N GLN A 136 -2.66 -11.56 -22.13
CA GLN A 136 -4.11 -11.70 -22.03
C GLN A 136 -4.61 -11.30 -20.64
N VAL A 137 -5.89 -10.92 -20.58
CA VAL A 137 -6.61 -10.68 -19.33
C VAL A 137 -7.53 -11.86 -19.07
N GLU A 138 -7.31 -12.54 -17.96
CA GLU A 138 -8.14 -13.63 -17.46
C GLU A 138 -9.06 -13.12 -16.35
N TYR A 139 -10.23 -13.74 -16.21
CA TYR A 139 -11.24 -13.35 -15.24
C TYR A 139 -11.62 -14.54 -14.36
N GLN A 140 -11.75 -14.28 -13.05
CA GLN A 140 -12.19 -15.24 -12.04
C GLN A 140 -13.31 -14.63 -11.20
#